data_AF-A0A1V5A1H8-F1
#
_entry.id   AF-A0A1V5A1H8-F1
#
_cell.length_a   1.000
_cell.length_b   1.000
_cell.length_c   1.000
_cell.angle_alpha   90.00
_cell.angle_beta   90.00
_cell.angle_gamma   90.00
#
_symmetry.space_group_name_H-M   'P 1'
#
loop_
_entity.id
_entity.type
_entity.pdbx_description
1 polymer ?
#
loop_
_entity_poly.entity_id
_entity_poly.type
_entity_poly.pdbx_seq_one_letter_code
_entity_poly.pdbx_strand_id
1 'polypeptide(L)'
;MTAQYVKFEENATSNFHLLLEFLEVADPPILDSFRWSMAIRDKIFKMNTAYEDVFRQIPVWYTDHEEMKKTGHGSTKEGVILALRYETFLNSIYSLCEGLAFLVKEIYPEANLSPHFNKQKKAFLSLKKSVDPAYADILSSLDWYDEVNAIRGEATHFLSGFITISKNGEPGYFNQPKGGRKGTPPEISKDSIEKHMREVYYNLDNFLLRFGDHFIKKIDPDRRVPKICLLDGKGYVGARERSLNDIMNHKPGICHLPLYQCPIRLFCEAFKNTPQNKEID
;
A
#
# COMPACT_ATOMS: atom_id res chain seq x y z
N MET A 1 23.56 17.12 10.92
CA MET A 1 22.35 17.06 10.07
C MET A 1 21.43 16.02 10.66
N THR A 2 20.41 16.48 11.38
CA THR A 2 19.42 15.65 12.07
C THR A 2 18.49 15.04 11.04
N ALA A 3 18.42 13.71 11.00
CA ALA A 3 17.42 12.98 10.26
C ALA A 3 16.04 13.40 10.76
N GLN A 4 15.33 14.20 9.96
CA GLN A 4 13.89 14.38 10.11
C GLN A 4 13.26 13.03 9.78
N TYR A 5 13.07 12.20 10.80
CA TYR A 5 12.08 11.14 10.75
C TYR A 5 10.76 11.80 10.35
N VAL A 6 10.20 11.34 9.24
CA VAL A 6 8.87 11.72 8.78
C VAL A 6 7.90 11.45 9.94
N LYS A 7 7.43 12.53 10.59
CA LYS A 7 6.33 12.49 11.55
C LYS A 7 5.08 12.02 10.79
N PHE A 8 4.82 10.72 10.81
CA PHE A 8 3.61 10.13 10.23
C PHE A 8 2.38 10.29 11.13
N GLU A 9 2.51 10.90 12.31
CA GLU A 9 1.48 10.86 13.36
C GLU A 9 0.71 12.17 13.61
N GLU A 10 1.05 13.29 12.98
CA GLU A 10 0.41 14.57 13.33
C GLU A 10 0.04 15.37 12.06
N ASN A 11 -1.25 15.36 11.71
CA ASN A 11 -2.04 16.49 11.13
C ASN A 11 -2.93 16.26 9.90
N ALA A 12 -3.11 15.04 9.40
CA ALA A 12 -4.30 14.71 8.59
C ALA A 12 -4.50 13.20 8.53
N THR A 13 -5.34 12.64 9.41
CA THR A 13 -5.79 11.26 9.28
C THR A 13 -6.77 11.19 8.10
N SER A 14 -6.23 11.02 6.88
CA SER A 14 -7.07 10.76 5.70
C SER A 14 -8.04 9.62 6.00
N ASN A 15 -9.21 9.60 5.35
CA ASN A 15 -10.16 8.51 5.50
C ASN A 15 -9.56 7.13 5.18
N PHE A 16 -8.53 7.06 4.35
CA PHE A 16 -7.80 5.81 4.12
C PHE A 16 -7.07 5.30 5.38
N HIS A 17 -6.34 6.16 6.08
CA HIS A 17 -5.66 5.82 7.33
C HIS A 17 -6.67 5.43 8.44
N LEU A 18 -7.78 6.14 8.52
CA LEU A 18 -8.87 5.83 9.45
C LEU A 18 -9.57 4.51 9.09
N LEU A 19 -9.81 4.25 7.81
CA LEU A 19 -10.32 2.96 7.35
C LEU A 19 -9.43 1.83 7.87
N LEU A 20 -8.11 1.91 7.64
CA LEU A 20 -7.17 0.89 8.12
C LEU A 20 -7.19 0.74 9.65
N GLU A 21 -7.29 1.86 10.35
CA GLU A 21 -7.35 1.89 11.80
C GLU A 21 -8.58 1.18 12.39
N PHE A 22 -9.72 1.29 11.71
CA PHE A 22 -11.01 0.80 12.18
C PHE A 22 -11.50 -0.45 11.44
N LEU A 23 -10.62 -1.15 10.70
CA LEU A 23 -10.99 -2.35 9.95
C LEU A 23 -11.67 -3.45 10.80
N GLU A 24 -11.37 -3.53 12.09
CA GLU A 24 -11.96 -4.54 12.98
C GLU A 24 -13.46 -4.33 13.26
N VAL A 25 -13.98 -3.13 12.98
CA VAL A 25 -15.40 -2.79 13.12
C VAL A 25 -16.07 -2.56 11.77
N ALA A 26 -15.47 -3.07 10.68
CA ALA A 26 -16.10 -3.10 9.37
C ALA A 26 -17.30 -4.05 9.35
N ASP A 27 -18.29 -3.74 8.50
CA ASP A 27 -19.41 -4.61 8.16
C ASP A 27 -19.33 -5.01 6.67
N PRO A 28 -19.21 -6.32 6.34
CA PRO A 28 -19.09 -7.45 7.27
C PRO A 28 -17.75 -7.45 8.05
N PRO A 29 -17.70 -8.13 9.23
CA PRO A 29 -16.46 -8.25 9.99
C PRO A 29 -15.35 -8.97 9.20
N ILE A 30 -14.18 -8.34 9.12
CA ILE A 30 -13.03 -8.89 8.38
C ILE A 30 -12.18 -9.77 9.30
N LEU A 31 -11.92 -11.00 8.88
CA LEU A 31 -11.06 -11.92 9.62
C LEU A 31 -9.60 -11.41 9.65
N ASP A 32 -8.96 -11.47 10.81
CA ASP A 32 -7.58 -11.01 11.01
C ASP A 32 -7.35 -9.53 10.61
N SER A 33 -8.39 -8.70 10.71
CA SER A 33 -8.42 -7.26 10.35
C SER A 33 -7.22 -6.45 10.85
N PHE A 34 -6.78 -6.69 12.09
CA PHE A 34 -5.59 -6.04 12.66
C PHE A 34 -4.31 -6.33 11.86
N ARG A 35 -4.08 -7.60 11.50
CA ARG A 35 -2.90 -7.99 10.70
C ARG A 35 -3.00 -7.44 9.29
N TRP A 36 -4.19 -7.41 8.70
CA TRP A 36 -4.41 -6.76 7.41
C TRP A 36 -4.11 -5.27 7.44
N SER A 37 -4.57 -4.57 8.48
CA SER A 37 -4.25 -3.16 8.70
C SER A 37 -2.75 -2.91 8.73
N MET A 38 -2.01 -3.66 9.56
CA MET A 38 -0.56 -3.53 9.65
C MET A 38 0.13 -3.86 8.32
N ALA A 39 -0.27 -4.94 7.66
CA ALA A 39 0.33 -5.36 6.39
C ALA A 39 0.14 -4.31 5.28
N ILE A 40 -1.02 -3.65 5.22
CA ILE A 40 -1.29 -2.58 4.25
C ILE A 40 -0.45 -1.34 4.59
N ARG A 41 -0.37 -0.94 5.87
CA ARG A 41 0.50 0.16 6.32
C ARG A 41 1.96 -0.08 5.97
N ASP A 42 2.47 -1.27 6.22
CA ASP A 42 3.84 -1.67 5.87
C ASP A 42 4.08 -1.63 4.35
N LYS A 43 3.09 -2.01 3.55
CA LYS A 43 3.19 -1.94 2.07
C LYS A 43 3.27 -0.49 1.59
N ILE A 44 2.54 0.44 2.21
CA ILE A 44 2.63 1.87 1.89
C ILE A 44 4.01 2.40 2.27
N PHE A 45 4.50 2.07 3.46
CA PHE A 45 5.85 2.46 3.89
C PHE A 45 6.91 1.94 2.91
N LYS A 46 6.87 0.66 2.56
CA LYS A 46 7.77 0.04 1.58
C LYS A 46 7.69 0.71 0.21
N MET A 47 6.48 1.08 -0.24
CA MET A 47 6.27 1.79 -1.50
C MET A 47 6.91 3.18 -1.47
N ASN A 48 6.73 3.95 -0.39
CA ASN A 48 7.36 5.25 -0.22
C ASN A 48 8.89 5.15 -0.19
N THR A 49 9.44 4.15 0.53
CA THR A 49 10.89 3.91 0.54
C THR A 49 11.42 3.57 -0.85
N ALA A 50 10.75 2.67 -1.57
CA ALA A 50 11.14 2.30 -2.94
C ALA A 50 11.05 3.50 -3.90
N TYR A 51 10.05 4.37 -3.73
CA TYR A 51 9.92 5.61 -4.48
C TYR A 51 11.15 6.50 -4.26
N GLU A 52 11.49 6.81 -3.01
CA GLU A 52 12.65 7.63 -2.65
C GLU A 52 13.98 7.05 -3.15
N ASP A 53 14.15 5.74 -3.08
CA ASP A 53 15.39 5.06 -3.47
C ASP A 53 15.70 5.21 -4.97
N VAL A 54 14.68 5.36 -5.82
CA VAL A 54 14.90 5.65 -7.24
C VAL A 54 15.41 7.08 -7.43
N PHE A 55 14.81 8.09 -6.77
CA PHE A 55 15.31 9.47 -6.84
C PHE A 55 16.73 9.60 -6.32
N ARG A 56 17.10 8.83 -5.29
CA ARG A 56 18.49 8.78 -4.80
C ARG A 56 19.44 8.17 -5.82
N GLN A 57 18.99 7.26 -6.68
CA GLN A 57 19.83 6.60 -7.68
C GLN A 57 20.02 7.44 -8.95
N ILE A 58 19.05 8.27 -9.33
CA ILE A 58 19.11 9.08 -10.56
C ILE A 58 20.40 9.95 -10.63
N PRO A 59 20.79 10.72 -9.59
CA PRO A 59 22.04 11.50 -9.60
C PRO A 59 23.31 10.63 -9.70
N VAL A 60 23.29 9.43 -9.12
CA VAL A 60 24.40 8.47 -9.21
C VAL A 60 24.57 8.00 -10.64
N TRP A 61 23.46 7.66 -11.30
CA TRP A 61 23.46 7.30 -12.71
C TRP A 61 23.98 8.43 -13.62
N TYR A 62 23.57 9.68 -13.36
CA TYR A 62 24.11 10.82 -14.11
C TYR A 62 25.62 10.97 -13.96
N THR A 63 26.14 10.77 -12.75
CA THR A 63 27.59 10.88 -12.47
C THR A 63 28.38 9.83 -13.24
N ASP A 64 27.92 8.57 -13.19
CA ASP A 64 28.49 7.46 -13.96
C ASP A 64 28.43 7.74 -15.46
N HIS A 65 27.27 8.19 -15.96
CA HIS A 65 27.09 8.49 -17.38
C HIS A 65 28.01 9.62 -17.88
N GLU A 66 28.22 10.67 -17.10
CA GLU A 66 29.15 11.75 -17.44
C GLU A 66 30.61 11.31 -17.39
N GLU A 67 30.97 10.38 -16.50
CA GLU A 67 32.30 9.76 -16.50
C GLU A 67 32.51 8.91 -17.76
N MET A 68 31.52 8.11 -18.14
CA MET A 68 31.57 7.30 -19.36
C MET A 68 31.77 8.15 -20.62
N LYS A 69 31.11 9.32 -20.69
CA LYS A 69 31.31 10.29 -21.79
C LYS A 69 32.75 10.81 -21.85
N LYS A 70 33.38 11.04 -20.71
CA LYS A 70 34.75 11.57 -20.63
C LYS A 70 35.82 10.54 -20.96
N THR A 71 35.65 9.30 -20.50
CA THR A 71 36.66 8.25 -20.61
C THR A 71 36.46 7.37 -21.86
N GLY A 72 35.27 7.41 -22.47
CA GLY A 72 34.88 6.51 -23.57
C GLY A 72 34.69 5.06 -23.14
N HIS A 73 34.82 4.76 -21.85
CA HIS A 73 34.71 3.42 -21.28
C HIS A 73 33.78 3.47 -20.07
N GLY A 74 32.95 2.44 -19.88
CA GLY A 74 31.97 2.48 -18.81
C GLY A 74 31.36 1.15 -18.45
N SER A 75 30.82 1.09 -17.24
CA SER A 75 29.98 -0.02 -16.79
C SER A 75 28.52 0.39 -16.91
N THR A 76 27.64 -0.54 -17.27
CA THR A 76 26.19 -0.31 -17.19
C THR A 76 25.64 -0.53 -15.78
N LYS A 77 26.50 -0.73 -14.77
CA LYS A 77 26.14 -1.10 -13.41
C LYS A 77 25.14 -0.14 -12.78
N GLU A 78 25.40 1.17 -12.82
CA GLU A 78 24.50 2.14 -12.18
C GLU A 78 23.15 2.24 -12.92
N GLY A 79 23.14 1.96 -14.23
CA GLY A 79 21.92 1.76 -15.01
C GLY A 79 21.14 0.52 -14.55
N VAL A 80 21.82 -0.61 -14.36
CA VAL A 80 21.17 -1.84 -13.85
C VAL A 80 20.59 -1.62 -12.45
N ILE A 81 21.30 -0.92 -11.57
CA ILE A 81 20.80 -0.57 -10.22
C ILE A 81 19.58 0.34 -10.32
N LEU A 82 19.59 1.33 -11.23
CA LEU A 82 18.43 2.20 -11.45
C LEU A 82 17.22 1.41 -11.96
N ALA A 83 17.39 0.50 -12.91
CA ALA A 83 16.32 -0.36 -13.41
C ALA A 83 15.75 -1.25 -12.30
N LEU A 84 16.61 -1.89 -11.49
CA LEU A 84 16.20 -2.71 -10.35
C LEU A 84 15.35 -1.92 -9.34
N ARG A 85 15.78 -0.72 -8.96
CA ARG A 85 15.06 0.13 -8.00
C ARG A 85 13.71 0.58 -8.57
N TYR A 86 13.68 0.97 -9.85
CA TYR A 86 12.45 1.34 -10.54
C TYR A 86 11.45 0.17 -10.60
N GLU A 87 11.89 -1.02 -11.00
CA GLU A 87 11.06 -2.22 -11.03
C GLU A 87 10.57 -2.63 -9.63
N THR A 88 11.41 -2.42 -8.60
CA THR A 88 11.03 -2.64 -7.19
C THR A 88 9.92 -1.69 -6.74
N PHE A 89 9.98 -0.41 -7.12
CA PHE A 89 8.92 0.55 -6.88
C PHE A 89 7.60 0.10 -7.51
N LEU A 90 7.59 -0.26 -8.80
CA LEU A 90 6.38 -0.76 -9.47
C LEU A 90 5.82 -2.03 -8.82
N ASN A 91 6.70 -2.95 -8.39
CA ASN A 91 6.29 -4.15 -7.67
C ASN A 91 5.70 -3.86 -6.29
N SER A 92 6.17 -2.82 -5.60
CA SER A 92 5.60 -2.41 -4.30
C SER A 92 4.15 -1.92 -4.46
N ILE A 93 3.86 -1.18 -5.54
CA ILE A 93 2.51 -0.70 -5.87
C ILE A 93 1.60 -1.89 -6.18
N TYR A 94 2.06 -2.81 -7.04
CA TYR A 94 1.34 -4.05 -7.31
C TYR A 94 1.00 -4.79 -6.01
N SER A 95 1.98 -4.96 -5.12
CA SER A 95 1.81 -5.66 -3.85
C SER A 95 0.83 -4.97 -2.89
N LEU A 96 0.77 -3.63 -2.91
CA LEU A 96 -0.22 -2.83 -2.17
C LEU A 96 -1.63 -3.08 -2.71
N CYS A 97 -1.81 -2.96 -4.03
CA CYS A 97 -3.10 -3.19 -4.69
C CYS A 97 -3.64 -4.61 -4.46
N GLU A 98 -2.79 -5.65 -4.46
CA GLU A 98 -3.20 -7.01 -4.11
C GLU A 98 -3.70 -7.12 -2.66
N GLY A 99 -3.09 -6.38 -1.71
CA GLY A 99 -3.58 -6.31 -0.33
C GLY A 99 -4.95 -5.64 -0.23
N LEU A 100 -5.16 -4.56 -1.00
CA LEU A 100 -6.46 -3.88 -1.07
C LEU A 100 -7.53 -4.76 -1.75
N ALA A 101 -7.16 -5.53 -2.77
CA ALA A 101 -8.06 -6.49 -3.41
C ALA A 101 -8.55 -7.54 -2.40
N PHE A 102 -7.65 -8.08 -1.58
CA PHE A 102 -8.05 -9.00 -0.54
C PHE A 102 -9.06 -8.36 0.42
N LEU A 103 -8.79 -7.14 0.89
CA LEU A 103 -9.72 -6.39 1.73
C LEU A 103 -11.11 -6.25 1.09
N VAL A 104 -11.17 -5.85 -0.18
CA VAL A 104 -12.45 -5.69 -0.91
C VAL A 104 -13.19 -7.02 -1.04
N LYS A 105 -12.47 -8.13 -1.23
CA LYS A 105 -13.07 -9.46 -1.26
C LYS A 105 -13.75 -9.80 0.07
N GLU A 106 -13.13 -9.48 1.20
CA GLU A 106 -13.70 -9.71 2.53
C GLU A 106 -14.91 -8.80 2.82
N ILE A 107 -14.90 -7.57 2.29
CA ILE A 107 -16.06 -6.64 2.39
C ILE A 107 -17.24 -7.12 1.54
N TYR A 108 -16.98 -7.84 0.43
CA TYR A 108 -18.00 -8.36 -0.48
C TYR A 108 -17.94 -9.89 -0.62
N PRO A 109 -18.20 -10.66 0.46
CA PRO A 109 -18.03 -12.11 0.44
C PRO A 109 -18.97 -12.79 -0.56
N GLU A 110 -20.22 -12.32 -0.65
CA GLU A 110 -21.24 -12.83 -1.56
C GLU A 110 -20.93 -12.55 -3.04
N ALA A 111 -20.05 -11.57 -3.32
CA ALA A 111 -19.69 -11.24 -4.68
C ALA A 111 -18.65 -12.20 -5.28
N ASN A 112 -18.14 -13.18 -4.53
CA ASN A 112 -17.16 -14.18 -5.00
C ASN A 112 -16.02 -13.54 -5.84
N LEU A 113 -15.35 -12.55 -5.23
CA LEU A 113 -14.30 -11.78 -5.89
C LEU A 113 -12.97 -12.55 -5.91
N SER A 114 -12.23 -12.42 -7.01
CA SER A 114 -10.85 -12.93 -7.12
C SER A 114 -9.94 -12.22 -6.11
N PRO A 115 -8.97 -12.88 -5.45
CA PRO A 115 -8.04 -12.17 -4.56
C PRO A 115 -7.08 -11.22 -5.31
N HIS A 116 -6.95 -11.36 -6.63
CA HIS A 116 -6.08 -10.51 -7.45
C HIS A 116 -6.75 -9.23 -7.91
N PHE A 117 -6.09 -8.09 -7.73
CA PHE A 117 -6.61 -6.74 -7.98
C PHE A 117 -7.00 -6.55 -9.45
N ASN A 118 -6.12 -6.88 -10.39
CA ASN A 118 -6.42 -6.72 -11.82
C ASN A 118 -7.63 -7.56 -12.26
N LYS A 119 -7.79 -8.76 -11.71
CA LYS A 119 -8.98 -9.60 -11.98
C LYS A 119 -10.24 -8.98 -11.39
N GLN A 120 -10.16 -8.38 -10.20
CA GLN A 120 -11.29 -7.64 -9.61
C GLN A 120 -11.64 -6.40 -10.43
N LYS A 121 -10.66 -5.57 -10.80
CA LYS A 121 -10.84 -4.39 -11.66
C LYS A 121 -11.65 -4.77 -12.90
N LYS A 122 -11.19 -5.78 -13.64
CA LYS A 122 -11.90 -6.28 -14.83
C LYS A 122 -13.31 -6.78 -14.54
N ALA A 123 -13.52 -7.48 -13.43
CA ALA A 123 -14.84 -7.97 -13.05
C ALA A 123 -15.81 -6.83 -12.73
N PHE A 124 -15.40 -5.83 -11.94
CA PHE A 124 -16.23 -4.65 -11.62
C PHE A 124 -16.54 -3.81 -12.85
N LEU A 125 -15.62 -3.68 -13.80
CA LEU A 125 -15.83 -2.91 -15.03
C LEU A 125 -16.74 -3.61 -16.05
N SER A 126 -16.94 -4.93 -15.92
CA SER A 126 -17.72 -5.72 -16.90
C SER A 126 -19.00 -6.34 -16.32
N LEU A 127 -18.87 -7.21 -15.32
CA LEU A 127 -19.93 -8.10 -14.86
C LEU A 127 -20.46 -7.76 -13.47
N LYS A 128 -19.68 -7.02 -12.67
CA LYS A 128 -19.95 -6.74 -11.25
C LYS A 128 -20.15 -5.25 -10.96
N LYS A 129 -20.39 -4.42 -11.98
CA LYS A 129 -20.65 -2.99 -11.79
C LYS A 129 -21.83 -2.72 -10.86
N SER A 130 -22.84 -3.59 -10.86
CA SER A 130 -24.02 -3.50 -10.01
C SER A 130 -23.75 -3.83 -8.53
N VAL A 131 -22.66 -4.52 -8.21
CA VAL A 131 -22.30 -4.85 -6.81
C VAL A 131 -21.96 -3.59 -6.03
N ASP A 132 -21.17 -2.70 -6.66
CA ASP A 132 -20.80 -1.40 -6.11
C ASP A 132 -20.47 -0.43 -7.24
N PRO A 133 -21.45 0.35 -7.73
CA PRO A 133 -21.25 1.27 -8.85
C PRO A 133 -20.22 2.37 -8.54
N ALA A 134 -20.13 2.82 -7.28
CA ALA A 134 -19.19 3.86 -6.88
C ALA A 134 -17.76 3.32 -6.84
N TYR A 135 -17.55 2.10 -6.34
CA TYR A 135 -16.24 1.47 -6.42
C TYR A 135 -15.83 1.13 -7.86
N ALA A 136 -16.78 0.70 -8.70
CA ALA A 136 -16.52 0.48 -10.11
C ALA A 136 -16.10 1.77 -10.85
N ASP A 137 -16.67 2.92 -10.48
CA ASP A 137 -16.25 4.23 -10.97
C ASP A 137 -14.81 4.57 -10.55
N ILE A 138 -14.46 4.35 -9.28
CA ILE A 138 -13.08 4.50 -8.79
C ILE A 138 -12.11 3.63 -9.59
N LEU A 139 -12.48 2.38 -9.87
CA LEU A 139 -11.66 1.45 -10.64
C LEU A 139 -11.50 1.84 -12.11
N SER A 140 -12.48 2.53 -12.69
CA SER A 140 -12.46 2.94 -14.10
C SER A 140 -11.41 4.01 -14.39
N SER A 141 -10.95 4.77 -13.39
CA SER A 141 -9.90 5.78 -13.56
C SER A 141 -8.48 5.24 -13.34
N LEU A 142 -8.30 3.91 -13.27
CA LEU A 142 -7.02 3.28 -12.93
C LEU A 142 -6.27 2.73 -14.15
N ASP A 143 -6.32 3.41 -15.28
CA ASP A 143 -5.61 2.98 -16.50
C ASP A 143 -4.09 2.94 -16.30
N TRP A 144 -3.57 3.86 -15.47
CA TRP A 144 -2.18 3.86 -15.02
C TRP A 144 -1.76 2.53 -14.36
N TYR A 145 -2.67 1.85 -13.66
CA TYR A 145 -2.36 0.58 -12.99
C TYR A 145 -2.21 -0.57 -13.99
N ASP A 146 -2.93 -0.55 -15.12
CA ASP A 146 -2.80 -1.58 -16.14
C ASP A 146 -1.38 -1.57 -16.73
N GLU A 147 -0.83 -0.37 -16.91
CA GLU A 147 0.57 -0.18 -17.28
C GLU A 147 1.52 -0.69 -16.20
N VAL A 148 1.38 -0.26 -14.94
CA VAL A 148 2.21 -0.74 -13.81
C VAL A 148 2.21 -2.28 -13.76
N ASN A 149 1.03 -2.89 -13.86
CA ASN A 149 0.87 -4.34 -13.87
C ASN A 149 1.53 -5.00 -15.10
N ALA A 150 1.51 -4.35 -16.27
CA ALA A 150 2.19 -4.85 -17.47
C ALA A 150 3.72 -4.81 -17.31
N ILE A 151 4.29 -3.66 -16.93
CA ILE A 151 5.75 -3.49 -16.73
C ILE A 151 6.26 -4.48 -15.69
N ARG A 152 5.63 -4.48 -14.51
CA ARG A 152 5.98 -5.41 -13.43
C ARG A 152 5.83 -6.86 -13.86
N GLY A 153 4.75 -7.18 -14.55
CA GLY A 153 4.46 -8.52 -15.03
C GLY A 153 5.54 -9.05 -15.97
N GLU A 154 6.04 -8.20 -16.86
CA GLU A 154 7.14 -8.56 -17.76
C GLU A 154 8.46 -8.73 -17.00
N ALA A 155 8.86 -7.73 -16.21
CA ALA A 155 10.11 -7.78 -15.43
C ALA A 155 10.18 -8.97 -14.47
N THR A 156 9.05 -9.37 -13.88
CA THR A 156 9.00 -10.49 -12.92
C THR A 156 9.07 -11.87 -13.60
N HIS A 157 8.49 -12.02 -14.79
CA HIS A 157 8.25 -13.34 -15.39
C HIS A 157 9.04 -13.61 -16.67
N PHE A 158 9.63 -12.59 -17.26
CA PHE A 158 10.31 -12.67 -18.56
C PHE A 158 11.59 -11.83 -18.52
N LEU A 159 11.62 -10.68 -19.19
CA LEU A 159 12.80 -9.82 -19.28
C LEU A 159 12.62 -8.59 -18.41
N SER A 160 13.63 -8.26 -17.59
CA SER A 160 13.78 -6.91 -17.04
C SER A 160 14.10 -5.93 -18.16
N GLY A 161 13.70 -4.68 -17.96
CA GLY A 161 14.06 -3.61 -18.87
C GLY A 161 15.48 -3.12 -18.63
N PHE A 162 15.96 -2.25 -19.53
CA PHE A 162 17.24 -1.57 -19.37
C PHE A 162 17.06 -0.07 -19.44
N ILE A 163 18.04 0.65 -18.87
CA ILE A 163 18.05 2.12 -18.85
C ILE A 163 18.51 2.64 -20.20
N THR A 164 17.71 3.54 -20.76
CA THR A 164 18.02 4.29 -21.97
C THR A 164 18.37 5.72 -21.63
N ILE A 165 18.94 6.45 -22.58
CA ILE A 165 19.15 7.90 -22.47
C ILE A 165 18.20 8.55 -23.45
N SER A 166 17.27 9.35 -22.95
CA SER A 166 16.33 10.09 -23.79
C SER A 166 17.02 11.20 -24.57
N LYS A 167 16.31 11.80 -25.52
CA LYS A 167 16.80 12.96 -26.29
C LYS A 167 17.18 14.15 -25.39
N ASN A 168 16.58 14.25 -24.20
CA ASN A 168 16.83 15.32 -23.24
C ASN A 168 17.95 14.95 -22.24
N GLY A 169 18.60 13.80 -22.41
CA GLY A 169 19.64 13.30 -21.51
C GLY A 169 19.11 12.62 -20.23
N GLU A 170 17.78 12.53 -20.06
CA GLU A 170 17.18 11.90 -18.88
C GLU A 170 17.24 10.36 -18.97
N PRO A 171 17.38 9.64 -17.85
CA PRO A 171 17.31 8.19 -17.83
C PRO A 171 15.88 7.72 -18.15
N GLY A 172 15.76 7.01 -19.26
CA GLY A 172 14.54 6.32 -19.68
C GLY A 172 14.54 4.84 -19.29
N TYR A 173 13.42 4.18 -19.53
CA TYR A 173 13.26 2.74 -19.36
C TYR A 173 12.72 2.14 -20.65
N PHE A 174 13.34 1.04 -21.10
CA PHE A 174 12.88 0.30 -22.25
C PHE A 174 12.80 -1.19 -21.95
N ASN A 175 11.72 -1.81 -22.41
CA ASN A 175 11.56 -3.25 -22.45
C ASN A 175 10.76 -3.64 -23.70
N GLN A 176 11.12 -4.77 -24.30
CA GLN A 176 10.37 -5.38 -25.40
C GLN A 176 9.72 -6.67 -24.90
N PRO A 177 8.45 -6.63 -24.48
CA PRO A 177 7.83 -7.77 -23.84
C PRO A 177 7.84 -9.03 -24.71
N LYS A 178 8.14 -10.17 -24.08
CA LYS A 178 8.08 -11.50 -24.69
C LYS A 178 6.87 -12.29 -24.19
N GLY A 179 6.21 -11.83 -23.13
CA GLY A 179 5.01 -12.47 -22.61
C GLY A 179 3.82 -12.36 -23.57
N GLY A 180 3.30 -13.50 -24.04
CA GLY A 180 2.06 -13.58 -24.84
C GLY A 180 0.76 -13.31 -24.06
N ARG A 181 0.81 -12.55 -22.96
CA ARG A 181 -0.37 -12.27 -22.13
C ARG A 181 -1.24 -11.23 -22.83
N LYS A 182 -2.56 -11.45 -22.81
CA LYS A 182 -3.53 -10.54 -23.41
C LYS A 182 -3.44 -9.15 -22.75
N GLY A 183 -3.13 -8.14 -23.54
CA GLY A 183 -2.99 -6.75 -23.09
C GLY A 183 -1.56 -6.30 -22.78
N THR A 184 -0.56 -7.17 -22.95
CA THR A 184 0.84 -6.74 -22.90
C THR A 184 1.13 -5.85 -24.12
N PRO A 185 1.62 -4.62 -23.94
CA PRO A 185 1.96 -3.75 -25.06
C PRO A 185 3.13 -4.34 -25.86
N PRO A 186 3.21 -4.08 -27.17
CA PRO A 186 4.31 -4.58 -28.02
C PRO A 186 5.67 -4.03 -27.60
N GLU A 187 5.67 -2.88 -26.92
CA GLU A 187 6.84 -2.18 -26.42
C GLU A 187 6.47 -1.44 -25.14
N ILE A 188 7.39 -1.41 -24.18
CA ILE A 188 7.31 -0.58 -22.99
C ILE A 188 8.45 0.43 -23.09
N SER A 189 8.12 1.69 -23.30
CA SER A 189 9.10 2.76 -23.41
C SER A 189 8.69 3.95 -22.55
N LYS A 190 9.63 4.44 -21.74
CA LYS A 190 9.50 5.62 -20.90
C LYS A 190 10.68 6.52 -21.15
N ASP A 191 10.41 7.74 -21.59
CA ASP A 191 11.45 8.75 -21.84
C ASP A 191 12.11 9.24 -20.54
N SER A 192 11.40 9.14 -19.42
CA SER A 192 11.87 9.64 -18.13
C SER A 192 11.29 8.80 -17.00
N ILE A 193 12.16 8.05 -16.32
CA ILE A 193 11.79 7.30 -15.12
C ILE A 193 11.26 8.24 -14.04
N GLU A 194 11.89 9.40 -13.88
CA GLU A 194 11.50 10.36 -12.84
C GLU A 194 10.07 10.86 -13.03
N LYS A 195 9.73 11.34 -14.23
CA LYS A 195 8.39 11.87 -14.54
C LYS A 195 7.33 10.78 -14.40
N HIS A 196 7.62 9.59 -14.94
CA HIS A 196 6.72 8.45 -14.85
C HIS A 196 6.45 8.04 -13.40
N MET A 197 7.47 7.99 -12.56
CA MET A 197 7.29 7.68 -11.15
C MET A 197 6.45 8.71 -10.40
N ARG A 198 6.69 10.01 -10.65
CA ARG A 198 5.89 11.08 -10.04
C ARG A 198 4.42 10.97 -10.42
N GLU A 199 4.14 10.69 -11.70
CA GLU A 199 2.78 10.49 -12.21
C GLU A 199 2.11 9.27 -11.58
N VAL A 200 2.79 8.12 -11.56
CA VAL A 200 2.26 6.88 -10.95
C VAL A 200 2.02 7.08 -9.45
N TYR A 201 2.95 7.72 -8.74
CA TYR A 201 2.81 8.00 -7.31
C TYR A 201 1.62 8.92 -7.02
N TYR A 202 1.47 10.00 -7.79
CA TYR A 202 0.32 10.91 -7.68
C TYR A 202 -1.02 10.20 -7.94
N ASN A 203 -1.06 9.37 -8.99
CA ASN A 203 -2.26 8.60 -9.33
C ASN A 203 -2.61 7.56 -8.26
N LEU A 204 -1.61 6.94 -7.65
CA LEU A 204 -1.79 6.03 -6.53
C LEU A 204 -2.34 6.77 -5.30
N ASP A 205 -1.78 7.92 -4.95
CA ASP A 205 -2.25 8.72 -3.80
C ASP A 205 -3.72 9.11 -3.98
N ASN A 206 -4.09 9.62 -5.15
CA ASN A 206 -5.48 9.91 -5.51
C ASN A 206 -6.39 8.68 -5.42
N PHE A 207 -5.91 7.52 -5.86
CA PHE A 207 -6.65 6.27 -5.73
C PHE A 207 -6.87 5.89 -4.25
N LEU A 208 -5.83 5.96 -3.41
CA LEU A 208 -5.94 5.64 -1.99
C LEU A 208 -6.89 6.59 -1.25
N LEU A 209 -6.89 7.88 -1.60
CA LEU A 209 -7.85 8.86 -1.06
C LEU A 209 -9.29 8.45 -1.41
N ARG A 210 -9.59 8.24 -2.70
CA ARG A 210 -10.94 7.84 -3.14
C ARG A 210 -11.35 6.48 -2.56
N PHE A 211 -10.43 5.54 -2.47
CA PHE A 211 -10.65 4.23 -1.84
C PHE A 211 -11.02 4.39 -0.37
N GLY A 212 -10.26 5.20 0.37
CA GLY A 212 -10.52 5.51 1.77
C GLY A 212 -11.87 6.17 1.98
N ASP A 213 -12.18 7.21 1.22
CA ASP A 213 -13.45 7.94 1.27
C ASP A 213 -14.67 7.05 0.99
N HIS A 214 -14.49 6.05 0.12
CA HIS A 214 -15.54 5.11 -0.20
C HIS A 214 -15.73 4.06 0.90
N PHE A 215 -14.66 3.37 1.29
CA PHE A 215 -14.76 2.21 2.19
C PHE A 215 -14.84 2.58 3.67
N ILE A 216 -14.46 3.78 4.08
CA ILE A 216 -14.65 4.22 5.48
C ILE A 216 -16.13 4.21 5.87
N LYS A 217 -17.05 4.34 4.90
CA LYS A 217 -18.50 4.26 5.12
C LYS A 217 -18.99 2.87 5.50
N LYS A 218 -18.14 1.85 5.38
CA LYS A 218 -18.40 0.46 5.79
C LYS A 218 -17.99 0.19 7.25
N ILE A 219 -17.42 1.18 7.93
CA ILE A 219 -17.05 1.11 9.34
C ILE A 219 -18.25 1.51 10.18
N ASP A 220 -18.56 0.74 11.22
CA ASP A 220 -19.50 1.17 12.27
C ASP A 220 -18.88 2.37 13.00
N PRO A 221 -19.46 3.58 12.86
CA PRO A 221 -18.81 4.79 13.33
C PRO A 221 -18.84 4.93 14.86
N ASP A 222 -19.70 4.18 15.54
CA ASP A 222 -19.90 4.23 16.99
C ASP A 222 -19.18 3.09 17.72
N ARG A 223 -18.87 2.01 17.01
CA ARG A 223 -18.12 0.89 17.60
C ARG A 223 -16.69 1.32 17.94
N ARG A 224 -16.30 1.01 19.17
CA ARG A 224 -15.00 1.38 19.73
C ARG A 224 -13.97 0.30 19.42
N VAL A 225 -12.77 0.77 19.09
CA VAL A 225 -11.56 -0.03 18.88
C VAL A 225 -10.59 0.28 20.02
N PRO A 226 -10.10 -0.74 20.77
CA PRO A 226 -9.08 -0.53 21.78
C PRO A 226 -7.73 -0.28 21.11
N LYS A 227 -7.12 0.86 21.45
CA LYS A 227 -5.76 1.20 21.02
C LYS A 227 -4.82 1.27 22.18
N ILE A 228 -3.64 0.67 22.05
CA ILE A 228 -2.62 0.73 23.09
C ILE A 228 -2.24 2.19 23.34
N CYS A 229 -2.29 2.62 24.60
CA CYS A 229 -1.89 3.96 25.03
C CYS A 229 -0.68 3.87 25.96
N LEU A 230 0.40 4.50 25.47
CA LEU A 230 1.69 4.79 26.10
C LEU A 230 2.61 3.59 26.43
N LEU A 231 3.83 3.73 25.88
CA LEU A 231 5.10 3.13 26.28
C LEU A 231 5.74 4.08 27.31
N ASP A 232 5.58 3.85 28.61
CA ASP A 232 6.44 4.50 29.62
C ASP A 232 7.69 3.65 29.81
N GLY A 233 8.67 3.77 28.89
CA GLY A 233 10.05 3.27 28.99
C GLY A 233 10.30 1.79 29.39
N LYS A 234 9.27 1.04 29.75
CA LYS A 234 9.26 -0.22 30.51
C LYS A 234 8.05 -1.10 30.22
N GLY A 235 6.99 -0.61 29.54
CA GLY A 235 5.87 -1.47 29.14
C GLY A 235 4.62 -0.74 28.63
N TYR A 236 3.61 -1.53 28.27
CA TYR A 236 2.27 -1.09 27.85
C TYR A 236 1.39 -0.82 29.08
N VAL A 237 0.91 0.42 29.27
CA VAL A 237 0.24 0.84 30.53
C VAL A 237 -1.27 1.09 30.36
N GLY A 238 -1.82 1.00 29.15
CA GLY A 238 -3.19 1.40 28.86
C GLY A 238 -3.74 0.89 27.54
N ALA A 239 -5.06 0.73 27.47
CA ALA A 239 -5.79 0.73 26.21
C ALA A 239 -6.78 1.89 26.23
N ARG A 240 -6.74 2.74 25.20
CA ARG A 240 -7.73 3.79 24.96
C ARG A 240 -8.64 3.33 23.86
N GLU A 241 -9.90 3.20 24.21
CA GLU A 241 -10.95 2.91 23.27
C GLU A 241 -11.41 4.20 22.61
N ARG A 242 -11.48 4.18 21.28
CA ARG A 242 -12.05 5.27 20.48
C ARG A 242 -12.95 4.68 19.41
N SER A 243 -14.04 5.35 19.10
CA SER A 243 -14.80 5.10 17.87
C SER A 243 -14.34 6.04 16.74
N LEU A 244 -14.77 5.77 15.51
CA LEU A 244 -14.53 6.69 14.39
C LEU A 244 -15.18 8.06 14.67
N ASN A 245 -16.41 8.07 15.21
CA ASN A 245 -17.09 9.29 15.63
C ASN A 245 -16.33 10.05 16.72
N ASP A 246 -15.68 9.36 17.66
CA ASP A 246 -14.83 10.03 18.65
C ASP A 246 -13.68 10.78 17.96
N ILE A 247 -13.03 10.20 16.95
CA ILE A 247 -11.94 10.86 16.21
C ILE A 247 -12.46 12.05 15.39
N MET A 248 -13.54 11.86 14.64
CA MET A 248 -14.13 12.91 13.79
C MET A 248 -14.60 14.13 14.60
N ASN A 249 -15.02 13.91 15.85
CA ASN A 249 -15.47 14.97 16.75
C ASN A 249 -14.38 15.43 17.73
N HIS A 250 -13.11 15.06 17.51
CA HIS A 250 -11.97 15.39 18.38
C HIS A 250 -12.18 15.01 19.86
N LYS A 251 -12.96 13.96 20.13
CA LYS A 251 -13.21 13.46 21.48
C LYS A 251 -12.01 12.64 21.95
N PRO A 252 -11.62 12.78 23.22
CA PRO A 252 -10.46 12.09 23.75
C PRO A 252 -10.67 10.58 23.99
N GLY A 253 -11.72 9.91 23.50
CA GLY A 253 -11.93 8.49 23.80
C GLY A 253 -11.99 8.15 25.29
N ILE A 254 -12.04 6.86 25.61
CA ILE A 254 -12.09 6.38 27.00
C ILE A 254 -10.81 5.59 27.28
N CYS A 255 -10.07 5.97 28.32
CA CYS A 255 -8.91 5.20 28.77
C CYS A 255 -9.36 4.11 29.74
N HIS A 256 -9.00 2.87 29.43
CA HIS A 256 -9.04 1.76 30.34
C HIS A 256 -7.61 1.48 30.82
N LEU A 257 -7.40 1.53 32.14
CA LEU A 257 -6.25 0.89 32.75
C LEU A 257 -6.47 -0.62 32.60
N PRO A 258 -5.57 -1.38 31.95
CA PRO A 258 -5.75 -2.80 31.82
C PRO A 258 -5.45 -3.38 33.20
N LEU A 259 -6.47 -3.84 33.92
CA LEU A 259 -6.27 -5.01 34.75
C LEU A 259 -6.00 -6.17 33.77
N TYR A 260 -4.76 -6.26 33.30
CA TYR A 260 -4.20 -7.35 32.51
C TYR A 260 -5.01 -7.74 31.26
N GLN A 261 -4.93 -6.98 30.16
CA GLN A 261 -5.42 -7.49 28.87
C GLN A 261 -4.45 -7.24 27.72
N CYS A 262 -4.03 -8.35 27.14
CA CYS A 262 -2.97 -8.49 26.16
C CYS A 262 -3.59 -8.51 24.76
N PRO A 263 -3.07 -7.73 23.80
CA PRO A 263 -3.72 -7.49 22.51
C PRO A 263 -3.77 -8.72 21.58
N ILE A 264 -3.06 -9.81 21.93
CA ILE A 264 -3.04 -11.06 21.16
C ILE A 264 -3.47 -12.23 22.06
N ARG A 265 -4.79 -12.40 22.19
CA ARG A 265 -5.44 -13.38 23.10
C ARG A 265 -4.89 -14.82 22.99
N LEU A 266 -4.46 -15.24 21.80
CA LEU A 266 -3.94 -16.60 21.53
C LEU A 266 -2.48 -16.82 21.93
N PHE A 267 -1.68 -15.76 22.02
CA PHE A 267 -0.22 -15.85 22.24
C PHE A 267 0.21 -15.38 23.64
N CYS A 268 -0.74 -14.90 24.45
CA CYS A 268 -0.43 -14.35 25.76
C CYS A 268 -0.49 -15.43 26.85
N GLU A 269 0.66 -15.74 27.46
CA GLU A 269 0.73 -16.66 28.60
C GLU A 269 -0.13 -16.20 29.78
N ALA A 270 -0.26 -14.89 30.00
CA ALA A 270 -1.14 -14.33 31.02
C ALA A 270 -2.64 -14.65 30.79
N PHE A 271 -3.08 -14.72 29.53
CA PHE A 271 -4.45 -15.10 29.19
C PHE A 271 -4.69 -16.60 29.37
N LYS A 272 -3.70 -17.43 29.01
CA LYS A 272 -3.73 -18.88 29.27
C LYS A 272 -3.80 -19.22 30.76
N ASN A 273 -3.27 -18.35 31.60
CA ASN A 273 -3.24 -18.49 33.06
C ASN A 273 -4.39 -17.76 33.78
N THR A 274 -5.35 -17.19 33.04
CA THR A 274 -6.52 -16.55 33.66
C THR A 274 -7.45 -17.63 34.21
N PRO A 275 -7.86 -17.57 35.50
CA PRO A 275 -8.82 -18.51 36.04
C PRO A 275 -10.11 -18.43 35.21
N GLN A 276 -10.57 -19.56 34.66
CA GLN A 276 -11.92 -19.62 34.12
C GLN A 276 -12.85 -19.34 35.29
N ASN A 277 -13.56 -18.20 35.26
CA ASN A 277 -14.62 -17.95 36.21
C ASN A 277 -15.58 -19.14 36.12
N LYS A 278 -15.63 -19.95 37.17
CA LYS A 278 -16.75 -20.86 37.37
C LYS A 278 -18.00 -19.99 37.37
N GLU A 279 -18.94 -20.35 36.49
CA GLU A 279 -20.30 -19.82 36.52
C GLU A 279 -20.77 -19.83 37.98
N ILE A 280 -21.21 -18.65 38.44
CA ILE A 280 -21.92 -18.53 39.71
C ILE A 280 -23.33 -19.02 39.38
N ASP A 281 -23.70 -20.18 39.94
CA ASP A 281 -25.08 -20.66 40.04
C ASP A 281 -25.97 -19.63 40.79
#